data_AF-A0ABD5IXC0-F1
#
_entry.id   AF-A0ABD5IXC0-F1
#
_cell.length_a   1.000
_cell.length_b   1.000
_cell.length_c   1.000
_cell.angle_alpha   90.00
_cell.angle_beta   90.00
_cell.angle_gamma   90.00
#
_symmetry.space_group_name_H-M   'P 1'
#
loop_
_entity.id
_entity.type
_entity.pdbx_description
1 polymer ?
#
loop_
_entity_poly.entity_id
_entity_poly.type
_entity_poly.pdbx_seq_one_letter_code
_entity_poly.pdbx_strand_id
1 'polypeptide(L)'
;MIDQATVNYIQKYILKKGEELETLGIDQTSSPFIDVKIVKRTERTYRVVGLLTLSPYKKETVKIDDSLKDLNFTPRKKVKLDDHAQRTLRWLEQGWIMKEIRFEKDEKTIKTMYYRMGYRLYQYQQECIQQKKDAIDREFREWKNTTKLIQINDDQIELFSYQRKRGFNSLIEVINKVLDLDFYEIEESYLFPEKWSLQKKLKFLHFVVAFLQLCLQKTNFDWKEIGASYFKKIGGSKKFDSNKQEFITHLEEWTKCPAALLGLSSLGNITPFYFSGQLIGNYSSYQFGPVHALTDLSISADDYSTKATTLWLVENRGILTRMNAEGDFIKETNSLVMCVDGHLRTSHKHCIHQLLKNSPIQQTMIWTDYDSDGFQIAKELYTVISPHRSLKLKWITHDHRIMEQWEMYEKYMTAFLKDHKLEQEQILGDVESWKRWINH
;
A
#
# COMPACT_ATOMS: atom_id res chain seq x y z
N MET A 1 -7.33 1.46 48.23
CA MET A 1 -6.92 0.13 47.74
C MET A 1 -6.50 0.25 46.29
N ILE A 2 -5.46 -0.48 45.88
CA ILE A 2 -5.12 -0.64 44.46
C ILE A 2 -6.03 -1.73 43.90
N ASP A 3 -6.68 -1.46 42.77
CA ASP A 3 -7.54 -2.43 42.12
C ASP A 3 -6.71 -3.54 41.42
N GLN A 4 -7.32 -4.71 41.23
CA GLN A 4 -6.65 -5.86 40.63
C GLN A 4 -6.15 -5.59 39.19
N ALA A 5 -6.82 -4.70 38.45
CA ALA A 5 -6.42 -4.40 37.08
C ALA A 5 -5.13 -3.56 37.03
N THR A 6 -4.97 -2.62 37.97
CA THR A 6 -3.69 -1.91 38.19
C THR A 6 -2.56 -2.89 38.54
N VAL A 7 -2.82 -3.88 39.41
CA VAL A 7 -1.84 -4.92 39.76
C VAL A 7 -1.42 -5.72 38.51
N ASN A 8 -2.40 -6.20 37.74
CA ASN A 8 -2.14 -6.97 36.51
C ASN A 8 -1.35 -6.14 35.47
N TYR A 9 -1.65 -4.84 35.35
CA TYR A 9 -0.91 -3.92 34.48
C TYR A 9 0.56 -3.81 34.90
N ILE A 10 0.82 -3.61 36.20
CA ILE A 10 2.18 -3.50 36.74
C ILE A 10 2.95 -4.80 36.52
N GLN A 11 2.33 -5.95 36.80
CA GLN A 11 2.93 -7.26 36.57
C GLN A 11 3.30 -7.48 35.10
N LYS A 12 2.42 -7.10 34.16
CA LYS A 12 2.64 -7.32 32.72
C LYS A 12 3.71 -6.40 32.11
N TYR A 13 3.78 -5.14 32.52
CA TYR A 13 4.57 -4.13 31.81
C TYR A 13 5.75 -3.54 32.61
N ILE A 14 5.74 -3.66 33.93
CA ILE A 14 6.68 -2.95 34.82
C ILE A 14 7.64 -3.92 35.53
N LEU A 15 7.12 -5.03 36.06
CA LEU A 15 7.92 -6.03 36.77
C LEU A 15 8.87 -6.78 35.84
N LYS A 16 10.06 -7.13 36.36
CA LYS A 16 11.01 -8.00 35.67
C LYS A 16 10.78 -9.47 36.07
N LYS A 17 11.39 -10.39 35.33
CA LYS A 17 11.33 -11.83 35.61
C LYS A 17 11.76 -12.14 37.06
N GLY A 18 10.87 -12.81 37.80
CA GLY A 18 11.06 -13.18 39.21
C GLY A 18 10.82 -12.05 40.21
N GLU A 19 10.35 -10.89 39.77
CA GLU A 19 9.88 -9.82 40.66
C GLU A 19 8.38 -9.97 40.94
N GLU A 20 7.99 -9.67 42.17
CA GLU A 20 6.61 -9.68 42.66
C GLU A 20 6.32 -8.38 43.42
N LEU A 21 5.05 -8.06 43.59
CA LEU A 21 4.64 -6.97 44.49
C LEU A 21 4.42 -7.55 45.88
N GLU A 22 5.01 -6.93 46.90
CA GLU A 22 4.75 -7.33 48.28
C GLU A 22 3.30 -7.07 48.67
N THR A 23 2.67 -8.05 49.34
CA THR A 23 1.28 -8.04 49.80
C THR A 23 0.89 -6.69 50.43
N LEU A 24 -0.20 -6.12 49.93
CA LEU A 24 -0.71 -4.78 50.22
C LEU A 24 -1.23 -4.68 51.66
N GLY A 25 -0.33 -4.55 52.63
CA GLY A 25 -0.64 -3.99 53.95
C GLY A 25 -0.93 -2.50 53.77
N ILE A 26 -2.20 -2.12 53.81
CA ILE A 26 -2.64 -0.74 53.66
C ILE A 26 -2.33 -0.02 54.97
N ASP A 27 -1.17 0.60 55.10
CA ASP A 27 -1.06 1.69 56.05
C ASP A 27 -1.89 2.85 55.50
N GLN A 28 -3.15 2.95 55.95
CA GLN A 28 -4.01 4.12 55.77
C GLN A 28 -3.45 5.27 56.60
N THR A 29 -2.25 5.72 56.26
CA THR A 29 -1.82 7.07 56.59
C THR A 29 -2.48 7.99 55.57
N SER A 30 -2.82 9.20 55.99
CA SER A 30 -3.54 10.25 55.27
C SER A 30 -2.83 10.79 53.99
N SER A 31 -1.93 10.00 53.40
CA SER A 31 -1.20 10.30 52.19
C SER A 31 -2.06 10.09 50.94
N PRO A 32 -2.02 10.99 49.94
CA PRO A 32 -2.68 10.81 48.66
C PRO A 32 -2.02 9.72 47.78
N PHE A 33 -0.93 9.10 48.24
CA PHE A 33 -0.17 8.10 47.49
C PHE A 33 -0.07 6.76 48.22
N ILE A 34 0.05 5.69 47.44
CA ILE A 34 0.34 4.34 47.90
C ILE A 34 1.75 3.98 47.41
N ASP A 35 2.56 3.51 48.35
CA ASP A 35 3.88 2.95 48.06
C ASP A 35 3.82 1.43 48.07
N VAL A 36 4.23 0.82 46.95
CA VAL A 36 4.23 -0.63 46.77
C VAL A 36 5.65 -1.12 46.56
N LYS A 37 6.11 -2.01 47.44
CA LYS A 37 7.44 -2.60 47.32
C LYS A 37 7.47 -3.64 46.21
N ILE A 38 8.51 -3.58 45.39
CA ILE A 38 8.86 -4.62 44.44
C ILE A 38 9.88 -5.52 45.11
N VAL A 39 9.58 -6.82 45.19
CA VAL A 39 10.40 -7.82 45.87
C VAL A 39 10.85 -8.89 44.88
N LYS A 40 11.99 -9.51 45.15
CA LYS A 40 12.48 -10.68 44.41
C LYS A 40 12.65 -11.83 45.40
N ARG A 41 11.89 -12.91 45.20
CA ARG A 41 11.95 -14.12 46.01
C ARG A 41 12.74 -15.20 45.27
N THR A 42 13.67 -15.82 45.96
CA THR A 42 14.31 -17.08 45.56
C THR A 42 14.10 -18.08 46.70
N GLU A 43 14.43 -19.35 46.48
CA GLU A 43 14.38 -20.39 47.52
C GLU A 43 15.16 -20.03 48.80
N ARG A 44 16.12 -19.10 48.73
CA ARG A 44 17.00 -18.74 49.85
C ARG A 44 16.98 -17.26 50.25
N THR A 45 16.40 -16.38 49.43
CA THR A 45 16.51 -14.92 49.65
C THR A 45 15.19 -14.20 49.38
N TYR A 46 14.83 -13.31 50.30
CA TYR A 46 13.84 -12.26 50.10
C TYR A 46 14.59 -10.92 50.01
N ARG A 47 14.34 -10.14 48.95
CA ARG A 47 15.01 -8.85 48.75
C ARG A 47 14.07 -7.80 48.17
N VAL A 48 14.04 -6.61 48.77
CA VAL A 48 13.35 -5.44 48.21
C VAL A 48 14.22 -4.82 47.11
N VAL A 49 13.74 -4.86 45.87
CA VAL A 49 14.49 -4.39 44.69
C VAL A 49 14.00 -3.02 44.19
N GLY A 50 12.87 -2.53 44.69
CA GLY A 50 12.36 -1.22 44.34
C GLY A 50 11.06 -0.84 45.05
N LEU A 51 10.59 0.36 44.73
CA LEU A 51 9.38 0.97 45.24
C LEU A 51 8.60 1.59 44.08
N LEU A 52 7.29 1.38 44.05
CA LEU A 52 6.36 2.09 43.16
C LEU A 52 5.49 3.02 43.98
N THR A 53 5.55 4.31 43.69
CA THR A 53 4.61 5.29 44.24
C THR A 53 3.54 5.55 43.19
N LEU A 54 2.29 5.39 43.59
CA LEU A 54 1.12 5.52 42.72
C LEU A 54 -0.06 6.12 43.48
N SER A 55 -0.96 6.78 42.77
CA SER A 55 -2.20 7.28 43.36
C SER A 55 -3.24 6.16 43.47
N PRO A 56 -4.00 6.08 44.59
CA PRO A 56 -5.18 5.22 44.66
C PRO A 56 -6.15 5.61 43.54
N TYR A 57 -6.59 4.62 42.76
CA TYR A 57 -7.48 4.87 41.64
C TYR A 57 -8.77 5.56 42.11
N LYS A 58 -8.96 6.82 41.69
CA LYS A 58 -10.22 7.56 41.83
C LYS A 58 -10.88 7.65 40.47
N LYS A 59 -12.13 7.18 40.39
CA LYS A 59 -12.95 7.21 39.16
C LYS A 59 -13.52 8.62 38.90
N GLU A 60 -12.67 9.64 38.96
CA GLU A 60 -13.03 11.02 38.62
C GLU A 60 -12.78 11.28 37.14
N THR A 61 -13.69 11.96 36.47
CA THR A 61 -13.57 12.28 35.03
C THR A 61 -12.68 13.50 34.83
N VAL A 62 -11.37 13.34 35.03
CA VAL A 62 -10.38 14.40 34.82
C VAL A 62 -9.90 14.36 33.37
N LYS A 63 -9.91 15.51 32.69
CA LYS A 63 -9.32 15.64 31.35
C LYS A 63 -7.80 15.47 31.44
N ILE A 64 -7.24 14.72 30.50
CA ILE A 64 -5.79 14.57 30.36
C ILE A 64 -5.16 15.93 29.96
N ASP A 65 -4.01 16.22 30.56
CA ASP A 65 -3.18 17.39 30.22
C ASP A 65 -2.50 17.19 28.86
N ASP A 66 -2.55 18.18 27.96
CA ASP A 66 -1.93 18.08 26.64
C ASP A 66 -0.41 17.92 26.72
N SER A 67 0.24 18.54 27.70
CA SER A 67 1.70 18.40 27.89
C SER A 67 2.13 16.99 28.34
N LEU A 68 1.21 16.19 28.87
CA LEU A 68 1.43 14.77 29.13
C LEU A 68 1.40 13.93 27.84
N LYS A 69 0.62 14.35 26.83
CA LYS A 69 0.54 13.66 25.53
C LYS A 69 1.86 13.78 24.77
N ASP A 70 2.51 14.94 24.83
CA ASP A 70 3.79 15.21 24.16
C ASP A 70 4.92 14.29 24.62
N LEU A 71 4.83 13.80 25.87
CA LEU A 71 5.80 12.84 26.42
C LEU A 71 5.71 11.46 25.75
N ASN A 72 4.67 11.17 24.95
CA ASN A 72 4.51 9.93 24.18
C ASN A 72 4.84 8.68 25.02
N PHE A 73 4.18 8.58 26.19
CA PHE A 73 4.34 7.44 27.08
C PHE A 73 3.92 6.15 26.37
N THR A 74 4.73 5.10 26.55
CA THR A 74 4.34 3.71 26.31
C THR A 74 4.45 2.94 27.62
N PRO A 75 3.80 1.77 27.79
CA PRO A 75 3.79 1.05 29.07
C PRO A 75 5.19 0.75 29.65
N ARG A 76 6.20 0.62 28.78
CA ARG A 76 7.58 0.32 29.18
C ARG A 76 8.52 1.52 29.20
N LYS A 77 8.10 2.67 28.66
CA LYS A 77 8.93 3.88 28.59
C LYS A 77 9.21 4.43 30.00
N LYS A 78 10.44 4.86 30.22
CA LYS A 78 10.89 5.55 31.44
C LYS A 78 11.17 7.00 31.10
N VAL A 79 10.67 7.92 31.91
CA VAL A 79 10.84 9.37 31.71
C VAL A 79 11.38 9.98 32.99
N LYS A 80 12.37 10.86 32.91
CA LYS A 80 12.80 11.67 34.05
C LYS A 80 11.93 12.93 34.07
N LEU A 81 11.25 13.16 35.18
CA LEU A 81 10.49 14.38 35.45
C LEU A 81 10.99 14.98 36.75
N ASP A 82 10.82 16.30 36.90
CA ASP A 82 11.12 16.98 38.15
C ASP A 82 10.03 16.65 39.18
N ASP A 83 10.45 16.10 40.33
CA ASP A 83 9.60 15.66 41.44
C ASP A 83 9.00 16.85 42.21
N HIS A 84 9.59 18.04 42.08
CA HIS A 84 9.11 19.27 42.70
C HIS A 84 8.20 20.08 41.78
N ALA A 85 8.14 19.73 40.48
CA ALA A 85 7.28 20.41 39.55
C ALA A 85 5.80 20.09 39.86
N GLN A 86 5.00 21.14 40.03
CA GLN A 86 3.57 21.03 40.34
C GLN A 86 2.80 20.16 39.33
N ARG A 87 3.21 20.19 38.04
CA ARG A 87 2.61 19.36 36.98
C ARG A 87 2.88 17.86 37.20
N THR A 88 4.10 17.49 37.54
CA THR A 88 4.48 16.10 37.80
C THR A 88 3.71 15.54 38.99
N LEU A 89 3.64 16.31 40.09
CA LEU A 89 2.87 15.93 41.27
C LEU A 89 1.38 15.76 40.92
N ARG A 90 0.80 16.70 40.18
CA ARG A 90 -0.59 16.60 39.73
C ARG A 90 -0.85 15.37 38.85
N TRP A 91 0.05 15.04 37.92
CA TRP A 91 -0.09 13.83 37.10
C TRP A 91 0.01 12.55 37.92
N LEU A 92 0.89 12.53 38.93
CA LEU A 92 1.04 11.42 39.86
C LEU A 92 -0.21 11.26 40.74
N GLU A 93 -0.72 12.34 41.32
CA GLU A 93 -1.95 12.37 42.14
C GLU A 93 -3.18 11.92 41.36
N GLN A 94 -3.26 12.25 40.08
CA GLN A 94 -4.36 11.82 39.21
C GLN A 94 -4.21 10.38 38.71
N GLY A 95 -3.05 9.74 38.95
CA GLY A 95 -2.75 8.37 38.53
C GLY A 95 -2.38 8.24 37.05
N TRP A 96 -2.11 9.35 36.36
CA TRP A 96 -1.67 9.34 34.97
C TRP A 96 -0.26 8.78 34.80
N ILE A 97 0.60 9.04 35.79
CA ILE A 97 1.96 8.50 35.87
C ILE A 97 2.13 7.76 37.21
N MET A 98 3.16 6.92 37.27
CA MET A 98 3.64 6.29 38.50
C MET A 98 5.15 6.53 38.63
N LYS A 99 5.64 6.63 39.86
CA LYS A 99 7.07 6.77 40.14
C LYS A 99 7.66 5.40 40.44
N GLU A 100 8.74 5.06 39.75
CA GLU A 100 9.53 3.84 39.98
C GLU A 100 10.88 4.21 40.55
N ILE A 101 11.16 3.72 41.76
CA ILE A 101 12.46 3.77 42.41
C ILE A 101 13.02 2.35 42.43
N ARG A 102 14.28 2.18 42.04
CA ARG A 102 15.00 0.91 42.15
C ARG A 102 16.19 1.09 43.08
N PHE A 103 16.42 0.11 43.95
CA PHE A 103 17.47 0.14 44.96
C PHE A 103 18.72 -0.62 44.51
N GLU A 104 19.85 -0.30 45.16
CA GLU A 104 21.08 -1.08 45.06
C GLU A 104 21.01 -2.39 45.87
N LYS A 105 22.14 -3.11 45.96
CA LYS A 105 22.27 -4.38 46.71
C LYS A 105 21.96 -4.27 48.20
N ASP A 106 22.08 -3.08 48.75
CA ASP A 106 21.81 -2.76 50.15
C ASP A 106 20.32 -2.50 50.46
N GLU A 107 19.44 -2.58 49.45
CA GLU A 107 17.99 -2.36 49.56
C GLU A 107 17.57 -0.95 50.03
N LYS A 108 18.52 -0.02 50.15
CA LYS A 108 18.31 1.33 50.69
C LYS A 108 18.76 2.41 49.73
N THR A 109 19.93 2.25 49.12
CA THR A 109 20.50 3.28 48.24
C THR A 109 19.74 3.30 46.92
N ILE A 110 19.26 4.48 46.52
CA ILE A 110 18.54 4.66 45.25
C ILE A 110 19.53 4.48 44.10
N LYS A 111 19.31 3.46 43.28
CA LYS A 111 20.04 3.23 42.03
C LYS A 111 19.48 4.10 40.90
N THR A 112 18.16 4.10 40.75
CA THR A 112 17.47 4.87 39.71
C THR A 112 16.09 5.30 40.16
N MET A 113 15.66 6.47 39.69
CA MET A 113 14.31 6.99 39.84
C MET A 113 13.79 7.47 38.47
N TYR A 114 12.61 7.00 38.09
CA TYR A 114 11.93 7.35 36.84
C TYR A 114 10.43 7.41 37.02
N TYR A 115 9.75 8.14 36.14
CA TYR A 115 8.30 8.06 35.98
C TYR A 115 7.94 7.16 34.81
N ARG A 116 6.82 6.46 34.97
CA ARG A 116 6.24 5.56 33.99
C ARG A 116 4.77 5.88 33.77
N MET A 117 4.23 5.36 32.67
CA MET A 117 2.80 5.39 32.40
C MET A 117 2.04 4.74 33.57
N GLY A 118 1.10 5.47 34.16
CA GLY A 118 0.15 4.92 35.13
C GLY A 118 -0.93 4.09 34.44
N TYR A 119 -1.58 3.19 35.19
CA TYR A 119 -2.64 2.34 34.65
C TYR A 119 -3.80 3.16 34.05
N ARG A 120 -4.14 4.29 34.66
CA ARG A 120 -5.17 5.20 34.15
C ARG A 120 -4.83 5.75 32.76
N LEU A 121 -3.58 6.15 32.54
CA LEU A 121 -3.13 6.62 31.23
C LEU A 121 -3.17 5.50 30.19
N TYR A 122 -2.79 4.28 30.59
CA TYR A 122 -2.94 3.10 29.75
C TYR A 122 -4.40 2.85 29.35
N GLN A 123 -5.34 2.86 30.31
CA GLN A 123 -6.77 2.68 30.03
C GLN A 123 -7.29 3.76 29.08
N TYR A 124 -6.99 5.03 29.34
CA TYR A 124 -7.38 6.14 28.48
C TYR A 124 -6.87 5.96 27.04
N GLN A 125 -5.61 5.54 26.87
CA GLN A 125 -5.07 5.26 25.54
C GLN A 125 -5.78 4.07 24.86
N GLN A 126 -6.08 3.01 25.60
CA GLN A 126 -6.84 1.86 25.06
C GLN A 126 -8.27 2.28 24.65
N GLU A 127 -8.96 3.07 25.47
CA GLU A 127 -10.27 3.62 25.15
C GLU A 127 -10.22 4.50 23.90
N CYS A 128 -9.21 5.36 23.77
CA CYS A 128 -9.02 6.19 22.58
C CYS A 128 -8.78 5.34 21.32
N ILE A 129 -8.03 4.24 21.42
CA ILE A 129 -7.81 3.31 20.30
C ILE A 129 -9.12 2.62 19.94
N GLN A 130 -9.87 2.12 20.94
CA GLN A 130 -11.14 1.45 20.72
C GLN A 130 -12.17 2.40 20.09
N GLN A 131 -12.30 3.62 20.61
CA GLN A 131 -13.20 4.65 20.05
C GLN A 131 -12.88 4.97 18.58
N LYS A 132 -11.59 5.00 18.21
CA LYS A 132 -11.18 5.17 16.81
C LYS A 132 -11.61 3.98 15.96
N LYS A 133 -11.43 2.75 16.45
CA LYS A 133 -11.90 1.54 15.74
C LYS A 133 -13.42 1.54 15.58
N ASP A 134 -14.16 1.82 16.65
CA ASP A 134 -15.63 1.88 16.64
C ASP A 134 -16.16 3.00 15.73
N ALA A 135 -15.43 4.11 15.61
CA ALA A 135 -15.77 5.17 14.66
C ALA A 135 -15.63 4.71 13.21
N ILE A 136 -14.54 4.01 12.87
CA ILE A 136 -14.31 3.50 11.53
C ILE A 136 -15.29 2.35 11.20
N ASP A 137 -15.61 1.46 12.16
CA ASP A 137 -16.63 0.42 11.98
C ASP A 137 -18.01 1.04 11.69
N ARG A 138 -18.41 2.06 12.45
CA ARG A 138 -19.65 2.80 12.16
C ARG A 138 -19.63 3.43 10.78
N GLU A 139 -18.55 4.12 10.41
CA GLU A 139 -18.41 4.72 9.07
C GLU A 139 -18.47 3.65 7.96
N PHE A 140 -17.90 2.46 8.18
CA PHE A 140 -17.98 1.35 7.24
C PHE A 140 -19.41 0.79 7.11
N ARG A 141 -20.14 0.64 8.21
CA ARG A 141 -21.56 0.24 8.17
C ARG A 141 -22.43 1.27 7.45
N GLU A 142 -22.19 2.56 7.69
CA GLU A 142 -22.83 3.65 6.96
C GLU A 142 -22.51 3.59 5.46
N TRP A 143 -21.26 3.33 5.12
CA TRP A 143 -20.84 3.10 3.74
C TRP A 143 -21.57 1.90 3.11
N LYS A 144 -21.66 0.75 3.79
CA LYS A 144 -22.41 -0.42 3.29
C LYS A 144 -23.87 -0.06 3.00
N ASN A 145 -24.53 0.62 3.94
CA ASN A 145 -25.92 1.03 3.77
C ASN A 145 -26.09 1.98 2.58
N THR A 146 -25.22 2.97 2.46
CA THR A 146 -25.24 3.93 1.34
C THR A 146 -25.02 3.22 0.01
N THR A 147 -24.11 2.25 -0.04
CA THR A 147 -23.76 1.51 -1.25
C THR A 147 -24.91 0.60 -1.70
N LYS A 148 -25.59 -0.07 -0.77
CA LYS A 148 -26.76 -0.91 -1.07
C LYS A 148 -27.96 -0.13 -1.61
N LEU A 149 -28.03 1.17 -1.32
CA LEU A 149 -29.10 2.05 -1.81
C LEU A 149 -28.84 2.59 -3.21
N ILE A 150 -27.68 2.31 -3.82
CA ILE A 150 -27.41 2.72 -5.19
C ILE A 150 -28.31 1.92 -6.12
N GLN A 151 -29.26 2.61 -6.75
CA GLN A 151 -30.11 2.03 -7.77
C GLN A 151 -29.35 2.00 -9.09
N ILE A 152 -29.04 0.78 -9.52
CA ILE A 152 -28.46 0.53 -10.83
C ILE A 152 -29.62 0.54 -11.83
N ASN A 153 -29.61 1.51 -12.75
CA ASN A 153 -30.62 1.60 -13.81
C ASN A 153 -30.09 0.92 -15.06
N ASP A 154 -30.63 -0.26 -15.37
CA ASP A 154 -30.21 -1.06 -16.53
C ASP A 154 -30.36 -0.28 -17.86
N ASP A 155 -31.39 0.56 -17.99
CA ASP A 155 -31.62 1.38 -19.19
C ASP A 155 -30.47 2.38 -19.43
N GLN A 156 -29.88 2.93 -18.37
CA GLN A 156 -28.73 3.83 -18.47
C GLN A 156 -27.45 3.06 -18.82
N ILE A 157 -27.31 1.83 -18.34
CA ILE A 157 -26.16 0.97 -18.63
C ILE A 157 -26.18 0.50 -20.08
N GLU A 158 -27.35 0.28 -20.68
CA GLU A 158 -27.45 -0.08 -22.10
C GLU A 158 -26.95 1.04 -23.03
N LEU A 159 -26.93 2.29 -22.56
CA LEU A 159 -26.35 3.43 -23.30
C LEU A 159 -24.82 3.51 -23.17
N PHE A 160 -24.20 2.68 -22.32
CA PHE A 160 -22.75 2.68 -22.18
C PHE A 160 -22.08 2.01 -23.39
N SER A 161 -20.89 2.51 -23.75
CA SER A 161 -20.01 1.76 -24.65
C SER A 161 -19.68 0.40 -24.05
N TYR A 162 -19.37 -0.58 -24.91
CA TYR A 162 -19.03 -1.94 -24.48
C TYR A 162 -17.95 -1.96 -23.38
N GLN A 163 -16.88 -1.16 -23.56
CA GLN A 163 -15.78 -1.06 -22.61
C GLN A 163 -16.21 -0.47 -21.27
N ARG A 164 -17.05 0.58 -21.32
CA ARG A 164 -17.58 1.22 -20.11
C ARG A 164 -18.49 0.27 -19.35
N LYS A 165 -19.38 -0.44 -20.05
CA LYS A 165 -20.26 -1.48 -19.47
C LYS A 165 -19.44 -2.58 -18.81
N ARG A 166 -18.40 -3.08 -19.47
CA ARG A 166 -17.49 -4.09 -18.90
C ARG A 166 -16.79 -3.58 -17.64
N GLY A 167 -16.15 -2.42 -17.68
CA GLY A 167 -15.44 -1.87 -16.52
C GLY A 167 -16.37 -1.53 -15.35
N PHE A 168 -17.59 -1.05 -15.65
CA PHE A 168 -18.63 -0.81 -14.65
C PHE A 168 -19.08 -2.12 -13.98
N ASN A 169 -19.33 -3.17 -14.75
CA ASN A 169 -19.72 -4.48 -14.22
C ASN A 169 -18.60 -5.08 -13.34
N SER A 170 -17.34 -5.02 -13.77
CA SER A 170 -16.21 -5.45 -12.94
C SER A 170 -16.12 -4.67 -11.63
N LEU A 171 -16.41 -3.37 -11.65
CA LEU A 171 -16.44 -2.57 -10.43
C LEU A 171 -17.57 -3.00 -9.47
N ILE A 172 -18.77 -3.26 -10.00
CA ILE A 172 -19.91 -3.78 -9.23
C ILE A 172 -19.59 -5.14 -8.61
N GLU A 173 -18.96 -6.05 -9.36
CA GLU A 173 -18.54 -7.36 -8.83
C GLU A 173 -17.58 -7.22 -7.64
N VAL A 174 -16.60 -6.31 -7.74
CA VAL A 174 -15.65 -6.07 -6.63
C VAL A 174 -16.35 -5.40 -5.45
N ILE A 175 -17.25 -4.43 -5.68
CA ILE A 175 -18.03 -3.79 -4.61
C ILE A 175 -18.89 -4.83 -3.88
N ASN A 176 -19.54 -5.74 -4.60
CA ASN A 176 -20.34 -6.80 -3.99
C ASN A 176 -19.49 -7.71 -3.09
N LYS A 177 -18.29 -8.09 -3.54
CA LYS A 177 -17.33 -8.83 -2.70
C LYS A 177 -16.97 -8.03 -1.44
N VAL A 178 -16.78 -6.72 -1.52
CA VAL A 178 -16.49 -5.87 -0.36
C VAL A 178 -17.69 -5.74 0.58
N LEU A 179 -18.92 -5.70 0.05
CA LEU A 179 -20.14 -5.64 0.87
C LEU A 179 -20.31 -6.88 1.77
N ASP A 180 -19.80 -8.03 1.32
CA ASP A 180 -19.81 -9.29 2.06
C ASP A 180 -18.75 -9.33 3.18
N LEU A 181 -17.72 -8.48 3.13
CA LEU A 181 -16.65 -8.43 4.14
C LEU A 181 -17.06 -7.67 5.40
N ASP A 182 -16.69 -8.16 6.56
CA ASP A 182 -16.79 -7.45 7.84
C ASP A 182 -15.60 -6.52 8.10
N PHE A 183 -15.75 -5.67 9.12
CA PHE A 183 -14.77 -4.64 9.47
C PHE A 183 -13.33 -5.16 9.62
N TYR A 184 -13.16 -6.30 10.31
CA TYR A 184 -11.84 -6.90 10.52
C TYR A 184 -11.25 -7.50 9.25
N GLU A 185 -12.10 -8.00 8.34
CA GLU A 185 -11.67 -8.64 7.10
C GLU A 185 -11.16 -7.62 6.07
N ILE A 186 -11.62 -6.38 6.11
CA ILE A 186 -11.08 -5.30 5.26
C ILE A 186 -9.60 -5.03 5.56
N GLU A 187 -9.22 -5.09 6.84
CA GLU A 187 -7.86 -4.80 7.27
C GLU A 187 -6.87 -5.79 6.62
N GLU A 188 -7.27 -7.04 6.45
CA GLU A 188 -6.46 -8.13 5.90
C GLU A 188 -6.77 -8.48 4.42
N SER A 189 -7.77 -7.83 3.81
CA SER A 189 -8.23 -8.17 2.46
C SER A 189 -7.18 -7.88 1.39
N TYR A 190 -6.99 -8.86 0.51
CA TYR A 190 -6.16 -8.77 -0.71
C TYR A 190 -6.73 -7.81 -1.77
N LEU A 191 -7.97 -7.35 -1.60
CA LEU A 191 -8.61 -6.41 -2.53
C LEU A 191 -7.98 -5.02 -2.46
N PHE A 192 -7.22 -4.71 -1.42
CA PHE A 192 -6.57 -3.43 -1.20
C PHE A 192 -5.05 -3.59 -1.07
N PRO A 193 -4.26 -2.54 -1.34
CA PRO A 193 -2.83 -2.58 -1.09
C PRO A 193 -2.50 -2.80 0.39
N GLU A 194 -1.56 -3.70 0.69
CA GLU A 194 -1.17 -4.05 2.07
C GLU A 194 -0.68 -2.84 2.89
N LYS A 195 -0.06 -1.86 2.23
CA LYS A 195 0.48 -0.66 2.88
C LYS A 195 -0.61 0.34 3.30
N TRP A 196 -1.87 0.15 2.88
CA TRP A 196 -2.94 1.10 3.20
C TRP A 196 -3.45 0.90 4.61
N SER A 197 -3.48 1.99 5.38
CA SER A 197 -4.20 2.02 6.65
C SER A 197 -5.70 1.80 6.42
N LEU A 198 -6.39 1.25 7.42
CA LEU A 198 -7.82 0.99 7.35
C LEU A 198 -8.63 2.25 7.01
N GLN A 199 -8.25 3.41 7.56
CA GLN A 199 -8.87 4.69 7.24
C GLN A 199 -8.72 5.08 5.77
N LYS A 200 -7.57 4.76 5.15
CA LYS A 200 -7.35 5.02 3.72
C LYS A 200 -8.15 4.06 2.85
N LYS A 201 -8.24 2.77 3.22
CA LYS A 201 -9.12 1.78 2.56
C LYS A 201 -10.56 2.27 2.56
N LEU A 202 -11.08 2.71 3.71
CA LEU A 202 -12.45 3.24 3.82
C LEU A 202 -12.65 4.53 3.00
N LYS A 203 -11.67 5.44 3.01
CA LYS A 203 -11.69 6.65 2.17
C LYS A 203 -11.73 6.31 0.67
N PHE A 204 -11.02 5.27 0.24
CA PHE A 204 -11.08 4.78 -1.14
C PHE A 204 -12.46 4.19 -1.48
N LEU A 205 -13.08 3.45 -0.55
CA LEU A 205 -14.43 2.94 -0.74
C LEU A 205 -15.48 4.06 -0.92
N HIS A 206 -15.37 5.14 -0.16
CA HIS A 206 -16.20 6.34 -0.39
C HIS A 206 -15.96 6.97 -1.76
N PHE A 207 -14.69 7.02 -2.20
CA PHE A 207 -14.34 7.48 -3.54
C PHE A 207 -14.96 6.59 -4.64
N VAL A 208 -14.89 5.27 -4.50
CA VAL A 208 -15.46 4.31 -5.47
C VAL A 208 -16.98 4.48 -5.57
N VAL A 209 -17.69 4.62 -4.46
CA VAL A 209 -19.14 4.86 -4.48
C VAL A 209 -19.49 6.18 -5.14
N ALA A 210 -18.78 7.26 -4.79
CA ALA A 210 -18.95 8.57 -5.41
C ALA A 210 -18.72 8.53 -6.93
N PHE A 211 -17.68 7.81 -7.34
CA PHE A 211 -17.34 7.58 -8.74
C PHE A 211 -18.45 6.82 -9.46
N LEU A 212 -18.91 5.70 -8.88
CA LEU A 212 -19.98 4.87 -9.44
C LEU A 212 -21.29 5.66 -9.62
N GLN A 213 -21.65 6.49 -8.64
CA GLN A 213 -22.82 7.37 -8.72
C GLN A 213 -22.71 8.36 -9.89
N LEU A 214 -21.54 8.94 -10.11
CA LEU A 214 -21.31 9.83 -11.25
C LEU A 214 -21.32 9.09 -12.59
N CYS A 215 -20.80 7.86 -12.64
CA CYS A 215 -20.86 7.02 -13.84
C CYS A 215 -22.31 6.76 -14.29
N LEU A 216 -23.25 6.62 -13.36
CA LEU A 216 -24.67 6.44 -13.68
C LEU A 216 -25.34 7.76 -14.12
N GLN A 217 -24.86 8.90 -13.62
CA GLN A 217 -25.51 10.20 -13.86
C GLN A 217 -24.97 10.95 -15.09
N LYS A 218 -23.71 10.75 -15.45
CA LYS A 218 -23.01 11.57 -16.44
C LYS A 218 -22.18 10.73 -17.38
N THR A 219 -22.15 11.13 -18.65
CA THR A 219 -21.22 10.54 -19.62
C THR A 219 -19.79 10.89 -19.27
N ASN A 220 -19.52 12.15 -18.89
CA ASN A 220 -18.18 12.61 -18.51
C ASN A 220 -18.25 13.50 -17.26
N PHE A 221 -17.22 13.45 -16.41
CA PHE A 221 -17.11 14.23 -15.18
C PHE A 221 -15.64 14.45 -14.77
N ASP A 222 -15.34 15.56 -14.09
CA ASP A 222 -14.00 15.87 -13.58
C ASP A 222 -13.74 15.25 -12.19
N TRP A 223 -12.46 15.08 -11.87
CA TRP A 223 -11.98 14.63 -10.55
C TRP A 223 -12.63 15.36 -9.37
N LYS A 224 -12.72 16.69 -9.43
CA LYS A 224 -13.26 17.49 -8.33
C LYS A 224 -14.75 17.26 -8.11
N GLU A 225 -15.47 16.81 -9.14
CA GLU A 225 -16.90 16.52 -9.06
C GLU A 225 -17.17 15.31 -8.17
N ILE A 226 -16.27 14.32 -8.13
CA ILE A 226 -16.40 13.10 -7.32
C ILE A 226 -16.58 13.45 -5.84
N GLY A 227 -15.68 14.27 -5.30
CA GLY A 227 -15.78 14.73 -3.91
C GLY A 227 -16.92 15.72 -3.68
N ALA A 228 -17.20 16.59 -4.65
CA ALA A 228 -18.25 17.61 -4.53
C ALA A 228 -19.65 16.99 -4.46
N SER A 229 -19.96 16.05 -5.36
CA SER A 229 -21.27 15.38 -5.45
C SER A 229 -21.55 14.50 -4.24
N TYR A 230 -20.51 13.84 -3.72
CA TYR A 230 -20.63 12.90 -2.61
C TYR A 230 -20.78 13.59 -1.26
N PHE A 231 -19.91 14.56 -0.94
CA PHE A 231 -19.91 15.17 0.40
C PHE A 231 -20.81 16.40 0.54
N LYS A 232 -21.21 17.03 -0.58
CA LYS A 232 -22.16 18.16 -0.64
C LYS A 232 -21.89 19.28 0.39
N LYS A 233 -20.61 19.56 0.66
CA LYS A 233 -20.18 20.57 1.64
C LYS A 233 -18.94 21.30 1.16
N ILE A 234 -18.70 22.49 1.72
CA ILE A 234 -17.50 23.27 1.47
C ILE A 234 -16.25 22.41 1.75
N GLY A 235 -15.32 22.39 0.80
CA GLY A 235 -14.12 21.55 0.85
C GLY A 235 -14.31 20.09 0.42
N GLY A 236 -15.54 19.64 0.12
CA GLY A 236 -15.82 18.27 -0.35
C GLY A 236 -15.07 17.89 -1.63
N SER A 237 -14.95 18.83 -2.57
CA SER A 237 -14.23 18.64 -3.85
C SER A 237 -12.75 18.32 -3.71
N LYS A 238 -12.13 18.61 -2.55
CA LYS A 238 -10.70 18.37 -2.29
C LYS A 238 -10.44 17.15 -1.41
N LYS A 239 -11.49 16.48 -0.92
CA LYS A 239 -11.34 15.42 0.08
C LYS A 239 -10.47 14.25 -0.41
N PHE A 240 -10.43 13.98 -1.71
CA PHE A 240 -9.67 12.90 -2.30
C PHE A 240 -8.30 13.32 -2.88
N ASP A 241 -8.01 14.63 -2.98
CA ASP A 241 -6.86 15.16 -3.72
C ASP A 241 -5.52 14.58 -3.25
N SER A 242 -5.35 14.40 -1.94
CA SER A 242 -4.13 13.83 -1.35
C SER A 242 -3.81 12.40 -1.82
N ASN A 243 -4.80 11.68 -2.37
CA ASN A 243 -4.67 10.28 -2.77
C ASN A 243 -5.03 10.06 -4.24
N LYS A 244 -5.10 11.13 -5.05
CA LYS A 244 -5.64 11.11 -6.41
C LYS A 244 -5.04 10.03 -7.30
N GLN A 245 -3.71 10.04 -7.48
CA GLN A 245 -3.03 9.11 -8.38
C GLN A 245 -3.25 7.66 -7.96
N GLU A 246 -3.09 7.38 -6.67
CA GLU A 246 -3.19 6.05 -6.10
C GLU A 246 -4.62 5.49 -6.18
N PHE A 247 -5.63 6.35 -5.97
CA PHE A 247 -7.03 5.97 -6.07
C PHE A 247 -7.43 5.70 -7.52
N ILE A 248 -6.95 6.50 -8.48
CA ILE A 248 -7.21 6.25 -9.90
C ILE A 248 -6.55 4.93 -10.32
N THR A 249 -5.26 4.74 -10.01
CA THR A 249 -4.55 3.50 -10.36
C THR A 249 -5.25 2.27 -9.78
N HIS A 250 -5.65 2.31 -8.51
CA HIS A 250 -6.31 1.16 -7.89
C HIS A 250 -7.74 0.94 -8.40
N LEU A 251 -8.47 2.01 -8.76
CA LEU A 251 -9.76 1.90 -9.45
C LEU A 251 -9.61 1.21 -10.80
N GLU A 252 -8.60 1.58 -11.58
CA GLU A 252 -8.31 0.97 -12.90
C GLU A 252 -7.89 -0.50 -12.76
N GLU A 253 -7.26 -0.88 -11.66
CA GLU A 253 -6.98 -2.27 -11.32
C GLU A 253 -8.25 -3.06 -11.00
N TRP A 254 -9.22 -2.46 -10.31
CA TRP A 254 -10.52 -3.10 -10.01
C TRP A 254 -11.38 -3.24 -11.26
N THR A 255 -11.42 -2.22 -12.11
CA THR A 255 -12.26 -2.19 -13.32
C THR A 255 -11.61 -2.89 -14.51
N LYS A 256 -10.28 -3.11 -14.46
CA LYS A 256 -9.45 -3.53 -15.60
C LYS A 256 -9.65 -2.63 -16.83
N CYS A 257 -9.94 -1.35 -16.60
CA CYS A 257 -10.34 -0.38 -17.61
C CYS A 257 -9.87 1.02 -17.19
N PRO A 258 -9.29 1.84 -18.08
CA PRO A 258 -8.92 3.20 -17.74
C PRO A 258 -10.11 4.00 -17.20
N ALA A 259 -9.89 4.82 -16.17
CA ALA A 259 -10.95 5.60 -15.55
C ALA A 259 -11.59 6.58 -16.55
N ALA A 260 -10.82 7.00 -17.57
CA ALA A 260 -11.31 7.85 -18.65
C ALA A 260 -12.44 7.21 -19.46
N LEU A 261 -12.38 5.90 -19.71
CA LEU A 261 -13.47 5.19 -20.41
C LEU A 261 -14.73 5.04 -19.56
N LEU A 262 -14.60 5.15 -18.24
CA LEU A 262 -15.73 5.16 -17.31
C LEU A 262 -16.37 6.54 -17.17
N GLY A 263 -15.83 7.55 -17.86
CA GLY A 263 -16.35 8.93 -17.85
C GLY A 263 -15.53 9.90 -17.00
N LEU A 264 -14.41 9.49 -16.40
CA LEU A 264 -13.52 10.44 -15.76
C LEU A 264 -12.79 11.24 -16.84
N SER A 265 -13.27 12.45 -17.14
CA SER A 265 -12.64 13.35 -18.10
C SER A 265 -11.14 13.40 -17.83
N SER A 266 -10.35 12.88 -18.79
CA SER A 266 -8.91 12.78 -18.64
C SER A 266 -8.36 14.12 -18.19
N LEU A 267 -7.37 14.04 -17.30
CA LEU A 267 -6.59 15.14 -16.73
C LEU A 267 -5.74 15.88 -17.78
N GLY A 268 -6.15 15.88 -19.05
CA GLY A 268 -5.38 16.37 -20.19
C GLY A 268 -4.21 15.45 -20.59
N ASN A 269 -4.04 14.30 -19.94
CA ASN A 269 -2.91 13.40 -20.18
C ASN A 269 -3.40 12.16 -20.92
N ILE A 270 -3.09 12.10 -22.22
CA ILE A 270 -3.16 10.90 -23.04
C ILE A 270 -1.78 10.24 -22.94
N THR A 271 -1.74 8.96 -22.54
CA THR A 271 -0.44 8.29 -22.34
C THR A 271 -0.08 7.51 -23.61
N PRO A 272 1.05 7.82 -24.26
CA PRO A 272 1.51 7.06 -25.41
C PRO A 272 2.14 5.72 -24.99
N PHE A 273 1.89 4.68 -25.76
CA PHE A 273 2.62 3.43 -25.75
C PHE A 273 3.32 3.29 -27.11
N TYR A 274 4.63 3.52 -27.11
CA TYR A 274 5.43 3.58 -28.34
C TYR A 274 5.76 2.18 -28.85
N PHE A 275 5.74 2.01 -30.17
CA PHE A 275 6.08 0.74 -30.82
C PHE A 275 6.62 0.92 -32.24
N SER A 276 7.25 -0.13 -32.76
CA SER A 276 7.61 -0.27 -34.17
C SER A 276 7.41 -1.71 -34.63
N GLY A 277 6.87 -1.89 -35.83
CA GLY A 277 6.47 -3.16 -36.40
C GLY A 277 5.00 -3.13 -36.84
N GLN A 278 4.55 -4.24 -37.44
CA GLN A 278 3.16 -4.35 -37.88
C GLN A 278 2.20 -4.50 -36.70
N LEU A 279 1.11 -3.73 -36.71
CA LEU A 279 0.05 -3.79 -35.71
C LEU A 279 -1.30 -3.52 -36.37
N ILE A 280 -2.31 -4.34 -36.10
CA ILE A 280 -3.62 -4.25 -36.73
C ILE A 280 -4.69 -4.30 -35.64
N GLY A 281 -5.49 -3.25 -35.56
CA GLY A 281 -6.76 -3.22 -34.82
C GLY A 281 -7.94 -3.11 -35.78
N ASN A 282 -9.15 -3.05 -35.25
CA ASN A 282 -10.38 -2.88 -36.03
C ASN A 282 -10.49 -1.47 -36.63
N TYR A 283 -9.95 -0.47 -35.96
CA TYR A 283 -10.06 0.94 -36.36
C TYR A 283 -8.76 1.52 -36.92
N SER A 284 -7.63 0.80 -36.80
CA SER A 284 -6.32 1.30 -37.21
C SER A 284 -5.40 0.17 -37.66
N SER A 285 -4.57 0.43 -38.67
CA SER A 285 -3.56 -0.50 -39.18
C SER A 285 -2.24 0.22 -39.37
N TYR A 286 -1.18 -0.36 -38.80
CA TYR A 286 0.18 0.15 -38.81
C TYR A 286 1.07 -0.87 -39.51
N GLN A 287 1.88 -0.41 -40.44
CA GLN A 287 2.85 -1.23 -41.18
C GLN A 287 4.26 -0.94 -40.67
N PHE A 288 5.23 -1.73 -41.13
CA PHE A 288 6.65 -1.43 -40.89
C PHE A 288 7.00 -0.03 -41.42
N GLY A 289 7.79 0.73 -40.66
CA GLY A 289 8.11 2.11 -41.00
C GLY A 289 8.58 2.90 -39.78
N PRO A 290 8.12 4.15 -39.58
CA PRO A 290 8.53 4.96 -38.44
C PRO A 290 7.98 4.41 -37.11
N VAL A 291 8.54 4.90 -36.01
CA VAL A 291 7.99 4.63 -34.67
C VAL A 291 6.58 5.23 -34.55
N HIS A 292 5.66 4.43 -34.05
CA HIS A 292 4.27 4.79 -33.80
C HIS A 292 3.98 4.85 -32.29
N ALA A 293 2.82 5.40 -31.92
CA ALA A 293 2.33 5.38 -30.55
C ALA A 293 0.84 5.07 -30.52
N LEU A 294 0.45 4.11 -29.70
CA LEU A 294 -0.95 3.95 -29.30
C LEU A 294 -1.23 4.81 -28.08
N THR A 295 -2.47 5.25 -27.94
CA THR A 295 -2.92 5.87 -26.70
C THR A 295 -3.54 4.83 -25.78
N ASP A 296 -3.52 5.06 -24.47
CA ASP A 296 -4.25 4.26 -23.50
C ASP A 296 -5.75 4.15 -23.81
N LEU A 297 -6.33 5.19 -24.41
CA LEU A 297 -7.70 5.19 -24.94
C LEU A 297 -7.85 4.26 -26.14
N SER A 298 -6.95 4.34 -27.12
CA SER A 298 -6.97 3.49 -28.33
C SER A 298 -6.82 2.00 -27.96
N ILE A 299 -5.86 1.68 -27.08
CA ILE A 299 -5.63 0.32 -26.57
C ILE A 299 -6.88 -0.29 -25.96
N SER A 300 -7.65 0.53 -25.25
CA SER A 300 -8.82 0.06 -24.54
C SER A 300 -10.07 0.00 -25.45
N ALA A 301 -10.13 0.85 -26.47
CA ALA A 301 -11.24 0.93 -27.42
C ALA A 301 -11.17 -0.08 -28.58
N ASP A 302 -10.00 -0.65 -28.85
CA ASP A 302 -9.75 -1.55 -29.97
C ASP A 302 -9.13 -2.89 -29.51
N ASP A 303 -9.16 -3.89 -30.39
CA ASP A 303 -8.52 -5.19 -30.18
C ASP A 303 -7.34 -5.34 -31.14
N TYR A 304 -6.14 -5.17 -30.60
CA TYR A 304 -4.93 -5.22 -31.41
C TYR A 304 -4.39 -6.64 -31.60
N SER A 305 -3.87 -6.90 -32.79
CA SER A 305 -3.19 -8.12 -33.20
C SER A 305 -2.00 -7.78 -34.10
N THR A 306 -1.07 -8.73 -34.26
CA THR A 306 0.08 -8.60 -35.16
C THR A 306 0.33 -9.92 -35.89
N LYS A 307 1.10 -9.88 -36.99
CA LYS A 307 1.65 -11.10 -37.62
C LYS A 307 3.07 -11.41 -37.14
N ALA A 308 3.63 -10.58 -36.27
CA ALA A 308 4.94 -10.79 -35.68
C ALA A 308 4.98 -12.11 -34.91
N THR A 309 6.09 -12.83 -35.04
CA THR A 309 6.38 -14.06 -34.28
C THR A 309 7.25 -13.79 -33.05
N THR A 310 7.93 -12.64 -33.03
CA THR A 310 8.81 -12.19 -31.95
C THR A 310 8.30 -10.86 -31.39
N LEU A 311 8.02 -10.82 -30.09
CA LEU A 311 7.69 -9.58 -29.38
C LEU A 311 8.89 -9.11 -28.57
N TRP A 312 9.30 -7.85 -28.73
CA TRP A 312 10.30 -7.21 -27.90
C TRP A 312 9.64 -6.22 -26.96
N LEU A 313 9.90 -6.36 -25.67
CA LEU A 313 9.45 -5.44 -24.62
C LEU A 313 10.69 -4.76 -24.05
N VAL A 314 10.90 -3.53 -24.49
CA VAL A 314 12.05 -2.72 -24.10
C VAL A 314 11.61 -1.62 -23.15
N GLU A 315 12.47 -1.26 -22.20
CA GLU A 315 12.18 -0.14 -21.29
C GLU A 315 12.37 1.21 -21.99
N ASN A 316 13.49 1.37 -22.70
CA ASN A 316 13.96 2.67 -23.15
C ASN A 316 13.59 2.98 -24.62
N ARG A 317 13.13 4.22 -24.86
CA ARG A 317 12.79 4.73 -26.20
C ARG A 317 14.00 4.78 -27.14
N GLY A 318 15.19 4.99 -26.60
CA GLY A 318 16.46 4.96 -27.33
C GLY A 318 16.68 3.61 -28.03
N ILE A 319 16.35 2.51 -27.36
CA ILE A 319 16.46 1.17 -27.94
C ILE A 319 15.41 0.94 -29.03
N LEU A 320 14.16 1.31 -28.78
CA LEU A 320 13.09 1.23 -29.78
C LEU A 320 13.47 2.00 -31.06
N THR A 321 13.92 3.25 -30.91
CA THR A 321 14.31 4.10 -32.04
C THR A 321 15.55 3.59 -32.75
N ARG A 322 16.52 3.03 -32.01
CA ARG A 322 17.73 2.42 -32.58
C ARG A 322 17.40 1.18 -33.40
N MET A 323 16.60 0.26 -32.86
CA MET A 323 16.15 -0.94 -33.60
C MET A 323 15.34 -0.58 -34.85
N ASN A 324 14.55 0.50 -34.77
CA ASN A 324 13.79 1.01 -35.92
C ASN A 324 14.66 1.64 -37.01
N ALA A 325 15.79 2.26 -36.63
CA ALA A 325 16.70 2.91 -37.58
C ALA A 325 17.60 1.90 -38.33
N GLU A 326 17.76 0.69 -37.79
CA GLU A 326 18.61 -0.37 -38.36
C GLU A 326 17.93 -1.12 -39.51
N GLY A 327 17.82 -0.42 -40.65
CA GLY A 327 17.37 -0.98 -41.93
C GLY A 327 16.01 -1.69 -41.83
N ASP A 328 15.93 -2.88 -42.44
CA ASP A 328 14.73 -3.72 -42.43
C ASP A 328 14.72 -4.73 -41.27
N PHE A 329 15.56 -4.60 -40.23
CA PHE A 329 15.71 -5.60 -39.15
C PHE A 329 14.38 -6.07 -38.55
N ILE A 330 13.51 -5.14 -38.15
CA ILE A 330 12.20 -5.44 -37.54
C ILE A 330 11.34 -6.26 -38.51
N LYS A 331 11.40 -5.94 -39.81
CA LYS A 331 10.65 -6.63 -40.87
C LYS A 331 11.26 -7.99 -41.20
N GLU A 332 12.57 -8.08 -41.34
CA GLU A 332 13.32 -9.32 -41.62
C GLU A 332 13.14 -10.36 -40.52
N THR A 333 13.10 -9.92 -39.27
CA THR A 333 12.95 -10.80 -38.09
C THR A 333 11.50 -11.04 -37.69
N ASN A 334 10.55 -10.48 -38.44
CA ASN A 334 9.11 -10.50 -38.14
C ASN A 334 8.83 -10.14 -36.66
N SER A 335 9.44 -9.04 -36.23
CA SER A 335 9.40 -8.54 -34.86
C SER A 335 8.37 -7.43 -34.68
N LEU A 336 7.82 -7.35 -33.49
CA LEU A 336 7.12 -6.17 -32.97
C LEU A 336 7.90 -5.68 -31.75
N VAL A 337 8.37 -4.44 -31.76
CA VAL A 337 9.10 -3.83 -30.64
C VAL A 337 8.19 -2.82 -29.95
N MET A 338 7.97 -2.98 -28.65
CA MET A 338 7.16 -2.08 -27.83
C MET A 338 7.98 -1.54 -26.66
N CYS A 339 7.89 -0.23 -26.44
CA CYS A 339 8.62 0.48 -25.39
C CYS A 339 7.68 0.80 -24.22
N VAL A 340 7.92 0.20 -23.05
CA VAL A 340 7.06 0.40 -21.86
C VAL A 340 7.31 1.72 -21.15
N ASP A 341 8.48 2.35 -21.37
CA ASP A 341 8.78 3.72 -20.92
C ASP A 341 8.55 3.91 -19.41
N GLY A 342 9.20 3.04 -18.62
CA GLY A 342 9.05 2.93 -17.17
C GLY A 342 8.07 1.83 -16.72
N HIS A 343 7.49 1.99 -15.53
CA HIS A 343 6.58 1.01 -14.91
C HIS A 343 5.30 0.73 -15.72
N LEU A 344 4.81 -0.51 -15.64
CA LEU A 344 3.69 -0.96 -16.45
C LEU A 344 2.36 -0.40 -15.96
N ARG A 345 1.73 0.39 -16.82
CA ARG A 345 0.35 0.86 -16.65
C ARG A 345 -0.66 -0.21 -17.07
N THR A 346 -1.90 -0.08 -16.63
CA THR A 346 -2.99 -1.00 -16.97
C THR A 346 -3.18 -1.15 -18.48
N SER A 347 -3.05 -0.06 -19.25
CA SER A 347 -3.11 -0.09 -20.72
C SER A 347 -1.97 -0.91 -21.33
N HIS A 348 -0.73 -0.78 -20.84
CA HIS A 348 0.40 -1.59 -21.31
C HIS A 348 0.12 -3.08 -21.09
N LYS A 349 -0.30 -3.45 -19.87
CA LYS A 349 -0.67 -4.82 -19.51
C LYS A 349 -1.78 -5.36 -20.42
N HIS A 350 -2.81 -4.55 -20.65
CA HIS A 350 -3.94 -4.93 -21.51
C HIS A 350 -3.51 -5.17 -22.96
N CYS A 351 -2.74 -4.25 -23.54
CA CYS A 351 -2.25 -4.38 -24.92
C CYS A 351 -1.37 -5.62 -25.09
N ILE A 352 -0.43 -5.86 -24.16
CA ILE A 352 0.43 -7.06 -24.18
C ILE A 352 -0.43 -8.33 -24.14
N HIS A 353 -1.43 -8.40 -23.27
CA HIS A 353 -2.34 -9.54 -23.21
C HIS A 353 -3.15 -9.75 -24.50
N GLN A 354 -3.67 -8.67 -25.10
CA GLN A 354 -4.38 -8.75 -26.38
C GLN A 354 -3.47 -9.34 -27.46
N LEU A 355 -2.24 -8.84 -27.57
CA LEU A 355 -1.28 -9.28 -28.59
C LEU A 355 -0.92 -10.75 -28.42
N LEU A 356 -0.59 -11.18 -27.20
CA LEU A 356 -0.23 -12.57 -26.92
C LEU A 356 -1.40 -13.55 -27.12
N LYS A 357 -2.65 -13.08 -27.02
CA LYS A 357 -3.85 -13.89 -27.24
C LYS A 357 -4.24 -13.97 -28.72
N ASN A 358 -4.14 -12.86 -29.44
CA ASN A 358 -4.73 -12.69 -30.77
C ASN A 358 -3.70 -12.81 -31.91
N SER A 359 -2.43 -13.07 -31.60
CA SER A 359 -1.32 -13.04 -32.58
C SER A 359 -0.48 -14.32 -32.53
N PRO A 360 0.25 -14.68 -33.60
CA PRO A 360 1.07 -15.89 -33.67
C PRO A 360 2.44 -15.70 -32.99
N ILE A 361 2.51 -14.97 -31.88
CA ILE A 361 3.77 -14.69 -31.17
C ILE A 361 4.25 -15.99 -30.52
N GLN A 362 5.50 -16.37 -30.81
CA GLN A 362 6.13 -17.60 -30.35
C GLN A 362 7.16 -17.33 -29.24
N GLN A 363 7.75 -16.15 -29.24
CA GLN A 363 8.73 -15.74 -28.24
C GLN A 363 8.60 -14.27 -27.87
N THR A 364 8.93 -13.96 -26.61
CA THR A 364 9.01 -12.59 -26.11
C THR A 364 10.38 -12.33 -25.49
N MET A 365 11.03 -11.29 -25.98
CA MET A 365 12.29 -10.74 -25.49
C MET A 365 11.99 -9.62 -24.49
N ILE A 366 12.53 -9.70 -23.28
CA ILE A 366 12.45 -8.65 -22.26
C ILE A 366 13.84 -8.04 -22.10
N TRP A 367 13.92 -6.72 -22.29
CA TRP A 367 15.17 -5.99 -22.16
C TRP A 367 14.95 -4.65 -21.46
N THR A 368 15.36 -4.59 -20.20
CA THR A 368 15.22 -3.43 -19.31
C THR A 368 16.58 -2.87 -18.94
N ASP A 369 16.60 -1.72 -18.28
CA ASP A 369 17.81 -1.21 -17.64
C ASP A 369 18.32 -2.18 -16.56
N TYR A 370 19.63 -2.14 -16.30
CA TYR A 370 20.29 -2.98 -15.31
C TYR A 370 20.45 -2.23 -13.99
N ASP A 371 19.32 -1.73 -13.48
CA ASP A 371 19.20 -1.10 -12.17
C ASP A 371 18.02 -1.69 -11.36
N SER A 372 17.69 -1.08 -10.22
CA SER A 372 16.60 -1.54 -9.35
C SER A 372 15.23 -1.40 -10.00
N ASP A 373 15.04 -0.35 -10.81
CA ASP A 373 13.75 0.01 -11.38
C ASP A 373 13.50 -0.85 -12.62
N GLY A 374 14.51 -1.02 -13.48
CA GLY A 374 14.50 -1.96 -14.60
C GLY A 374 14.28 -3.40 -14.16
N PHE A 375 14.89 -3.84 -13.05
CA PHE A 375 14.61 -5.17 -12.48
C PHE A 375 13.14 -5.31 -12.04
N GLN A 376 12.57 -4.27 -11.43
CA GLN A 376 11.16 -4.26 -11.04
C GLN A 376 10.22 -4.25 -12.26
N ILE A 377 10.57 -3.52 -13.33
CA ILE A 377 9.83 -3.51 -14.60
C ILE A 377 9.88 -4.90 -15.27
N ALA A 378 11.05 -5.54 -15.30
CA ALA A 378 11.20 -6.90 -15.83
C ALA A 378 10.32 -7.91 -15.07
N LYS A 379 10.19 -7.75 -13.75
CA LYS A 379 9.29 -8.55 -12.90
C LYS A 379 7.81 -8.31 -13.21
N GLU A 380 7.42 -7.05 -13.40
CA GLU A 380 6.06 -6.68 -13.81
C GLU A 380 5.72 -7.28 -15.18
N LEU A 381 6.63 -7.19 -16.15
CA LEU A 381 6.50 -7.79 -17.48
C LEU A 381 6.34 -9.32 -17.39
N TYR A 382 7.22 -9.98 -16.65
CA TYR A 382 7.13 -11.43 -16.44
C TYR A 382 5.78 -11.84 -15.86
N THR A 383 5.27 -11.10 -14.87
CA THR A 383 3.98 -11.38 -14.23
C THR A 383 2.82 -11.27 -15.23
N VAL A 384 2.87 -10.30 -16.14
CA VAL A 384 1.87 -10.12 -17.20
C VAL A 384 1.93 -11.25 -18.23
N ILE A 385 3.13 -11.74 -18.57
CA ILE A 385 3.31 -12.64 -19.72
C ILE A 385 3.26 -14.13 -19.31
N SER A 386 3.71 -14.47 -18.10
CA SER A 386 3.81 -15.84 -17.57
C SER A 386 2.53 -16.69 -17.64
N PRO A 387 1.29 -16.16 -17.66
CA PRO A 387 0.10 -16.97 -17.90
C PRO A 387 0.08 -17.68 -19.28
N HIS A 388 0.83 -17.17 -20.26
CA HIS A 388 0.90 -17.72 -21.62
C HIS A 388 1.99 -18.81 -21.73
N ARG A 389 1.68 -20.03 -21.26
CA ARG A 389 2.65 -21.13 -21.08
C ARG A 389 3.37 -21.65 -22.35
N SER A 390 2.83 -21.40 -23.54
CA SER A 390 3.41 -21.87 -24.81
C SER A 390 4.49 -20.94 -25.36
N LEU A 391 4.76 -19.83 -24.69
CA LEU A 391 5.63 -18.75 -25.16
C LEU A 391 7.06 -18.94 -24.64
N LYS A 392 8.07 -18.81 -25.51
CA LYS A 392 9.47 -18.74 -25.07
C LYS A 392 9.78 -17.36 -24.53
N LEU A 393 10.19 -17.28 -23.27
CA LEU A 393 10.60 -16.03 -22.63
C LEU A 393 12.11 -15.93 -22.58
N LYS A 394 12.64 -14.76 -22.92
CA LYS A 394 14.07 -14.51 -22.98
C LYS A 394 14.39 -13.16 -22.35
N TRP A 395 15.37 -13.15 -21.44
CA TRP A 395 15.92 -11.93 -20.85
C TRP A 395 17.35 -11.71 -21.34
N ILE A 396 17.66 -10.46 -21.68
CA ILE A 396 18.99 -10.07 -22.15
C ILE A 396 19.80 -9.54 -20.97
N THR A 397 20.93 -10.19 -20.71
CA THR A 397 21.86 -9.85 -19.63
C THR A 397 22.90 -8.83 -20.06
N HIS A 398 23.61 -8.22 -19.10
CA HIS A 398 24.58 -7.15 -19.36
C HIS A 398 25.76 -7.60 -20.24
N ASP A 399 26.07 -8.89 -20.26
CA ASP A 399 27.14 -9.49 -21.05
C ASP A 399 26.62 -10.18 -22.31
N HIS A 400 25.45 -9.73 -22.81
CA HIS A 400 24.79 -10.18 -24.04
C HIS A 400 24.40 -11.67 -24.05
N ARG A 401 24.26 -12.31 -22.88
CA ARG A 401 23.72 -13.67 -22.76
C ARG A 401 22.20 -13.65 -22.64
N ILE A 402 21.58 -14.76 -23.03
CA ILE A 402 20.14 -14.98 -22.92
C ILE A 402 19.85 -15.91 -21.75
N MET A 403 18.92 -15.49 -20.91
CA MET A 403 18.33 -16.34 -19.87
C MET A 403 16.90 -16.66 -20.26
N GLU A 404 16.49 -17.92 -20.10
CA GLU A 404 15.15 -18.40 -20.49
C GLU A 404 14.24 -18.72 -19.29
N GLN A 405 14.80 -18.63 -18.08
CA GLN A 405 14.10 -18.90 -16.82
C GLN A 405 14.15 -17.68 -15.92
N TRP A 406 12.99 -17.25 -15.43
CA TRP A 406 12.87 -16.10 -14.53
C TRP A 406 13.73 -16.27 -13.28
N GLU A 407 13.76 -17.47 -12.68
CA GLU A 407 14.50 -17.73 -11.45
C GLU A 407 16.01 -17.56 -11.63
N MET A 408 16.53 -17.83 -12.83
CA MET A 408 17.94 -17.59 -13.15
C MET A 408 18.20 -16.09 -13.32
N TYR A 409 17.32 -15.39 -14.03
CA TYR A 409 17.43 -13.95 -14.24
C TYR A 409 17.30 -13.16 -12.93
N GLU A 410 16.35 -13.52 -12.07
CA GLU A 410 16.16 -12.90 -10.75
C GLU A 410 17.39 -13.06 -9.85
N LYS A 411 17.98 -14.27 -9.80
CA LYS A 411 19.22 -14.50 -9.05
C LYS A 411 20.39 -13.69 -9.61
N TYR A 412 20.51 -13.65 -10.94
CA TYR A 412 21.54 -12.90 -11.63
C TYR A 412 21.43 -11.40 -11.34
N MET A 413 20.25 -10.80 -11.55
CA MET A 413 20.01 -9.38 -11.31
C MET A 413 20.23 -9.02 -9.83
N THR A 414 19.74 -9.86 -8.91
CA THR A 414 19.94 -9.63 -7.46
C THR A 414 21.43 -9.65 -7.07
N ALA A 415 22.25 -10.46 -7.74
CA ALA A 415 23.69 -10.48 -7.52
C ALA A 415 24.38 -9.28 -8.18
N PHE A 416 24.04 -8.98 -9.44
CA PHE A 416 24.62 -7.91 -10.23
C PHE A 416 24.41 -6.53 -9.59
N LEU A 417 23.18 -6.26 -9.13
CA LEU A 417 22.78 -4.97 -8.56
C LEU A 417 23.41 -4.65 -7.19
N LYS A 418 24.15 -5.58 -6.58
CA LYS A 418 24.90 -5.29 -5.34
C LYS A 418 26.09 -4.36 -5.61
N ASP A 419 26.73 -4.55 -6.75
CA ASP A 419 28.04 -3.95 -7.05
C ASP A 419 28.00 -3.06 -8.30
N HIS A 420 26.94 -3.14 -9.11
CA HIS A 420 26.86 -2.46 -10.42
C HIS A 420 25.48 -1.88 -10.69
N LYS A 421 25.45 -0.84 -11.53
CA LYS A 421 24.25 -0.28 -12.19
C LYS A 421 24.64 0.13 -13.60
N LEU A 422 23.84 -0.23 -14.60
CA LEU A 422 24.10 0.12 -16.01
C LEU A 422 22.79 0.45 -16.72
N GLU A 423 22.85 1.42 -17.64
CA GLU A 423 21.75 1.76 -18.55
C GLU A 423 21.75 0.82 -19.76
N GLN A 424 20.57 0.59 -20.35
CA GLN A 424 20.38 -0.29 -21.50
C GLN A 424 21.20 0.19 -22.72
N GLU A 425 21.35 1.51 -22.92
CA GLU A 425 22.15 2.08 -24.00
C GLU A 425 23.64 1.76 -23.90
N GLN A 426 24.16 1.47 -22.71
CA GLN A 426 25.56 1.07 -22.55
C GLN A 426 25.84 -0.34 -23.08
N ILE A 427 24.77 -1.11 -23.30
CA ILE A 427 24.80 -2.52 -23.72
C ILE A 427 24.10 -2.67 -25.07
N LEU A 428 24.23 -1.64 -25.90
CA LEU A 428 23.76 -1.65 -27.28
C LEU A 428 24.49 -2.75 -28.06
N GLY A 429 23.80 -3.87 -28.29
CA GLY A 429 24.20 -4.85 -29.30
C GLY A 429 24.07 -4.29 -30.71
N ASP A 430 24.65 -4.98 -31.68
CA ASP A 430 24.42 -4.75 -33.11
C ASP A 430 23.30 -5.64 -33.65
N VAL A 431 22.91 -5.41 -34.91
CA VAL A 431 21.86 -6.19 -35.60
C VAL A 431 22.14 -7.70 -35.56
N GLU A 432 23.40 -8.10 -35.70
CA GLU A 432 23.82 -9.50 -35.65
C GLU A 432 23.64 -10.11 -34.25
N SER A 433 23.95 -9.35 -33.19
CA SER A 433 23.69 -9.75 -31.82
C SER A 433 22.20 -9.93 -31.57
N TRP A 434 21.36 -9.00 -32.05
CA TRP A 434 19.91 -9.11 -31.88
C TRP A 434 19.35 -10.31 -32.63
N LYS A 435 19.79 -10.55 -33.87
CA LYS A 435 19.43 -11.76 -34.64
C LYS A 435 19.86 -13.03 -33.90
N ARG A 436 21.04 -13.04 -33.27
CA ARG A 436 21.52 -14.16 -32.45
C ARG A 436 20.63 -14.40 -31.23
N TRP A 437 20.17 -13.34 -30.56
CA TRP A 437 19.28 -13.46 -29.39
C TRP A 437 17.91 -14.04 -29.76
N ILE A 438 17.37 -13.67 -30.92
CA ILE A 438 16.13 -14.24 -31.47
C ILE A 438 16.29 -15.74 -31.75
N ASN A 439 17.46 -16.13 -32.29
CA ASN A 439 17.72 -17.50 -32.77
C ASN A 439 18.29 -18.46 -31.73
N HIS A 440 18.69 -17.97 -30.54
CA HIS A 440 19.02 -18.81 -29.38
C HIS A 440 17.85 -19.74 -29.03
#